data_AF-A0A1C6L1I0-F1
#
_entry.id   AF-A0A1C6L1I0-F1
#
_cell.length_a   1.000
_cell.length_b   1.000
_cell.length_c   1.000
_cell.angle_alpha   90.00
_cell.angle_beta   90.00
_cell.angle_gamma   90.00
#
_symmetry.space_group_name_H-M   'P 1'
#
loop_
_entity.id
_entity.type
_entity.pdbx_description
1 polymer ?
#
loop_
_entity_poly.entity_id
_entity_poly.type
_entity_poly.pdbx_seq_one_letter_code
_entity_poly.pdbx_strand_id
1 'polypeptide(L)'
;MKTLDEKAAEYAAGVVAEFPELASYKGTIETIYGQGAMECELLGEETGTFGQALESLKRGHLVTRKGWNGKGMFIFMRPEDCLSTEKVVNHVKSLPESFKKWIANNYGDSEIDKIKFTAYLCMKAADGTVVNGWLASQTDMLANDWMIVK
;
A
#
# COMPACT_ATOMS: atom_id res chain seq x y z
N MET A 1 -3.57 15.50 -13.77
CA MET A 1 -3.74 14.08 -14.14
C MET A 1 -5.23 13.87 -14.37
N LYS A 2 -5.64 13.21 -15.45
CA LYS A 2 -7.07 13.02 -15.74
C LYS A 2 -7.73 12.12 -14.68
N THR A 3 -8.97 12.41 -14.31
CA THR A 3 -9.78 11.54 -13.44
C THR A 3 -10.09 10.23 -14.15
N LEU A 4 -10.53 9.21 -13.40
CA LEU A 4 -10.94 7.95 -14.01
C LEU A 4 -12.14 8.13 -14.95
N ASP A 5 -13.10 8.98 -14.56
CA ASP A 5 -14.27 9.32 -15.39
C ASP A 5 -13.86 10.02 -16.69
N GLU A 6 -12.89 10.94 -16.63
CA GLU A 6 -12.36 11.62 -17.82
C GLU A 6 -11.68 10.63 -18.78
N LYS A 7 -10.93 9.65 -18.26
CA LYS A 7 -10.31 8.60 -19.07
C LYS A 7 -11.36 7.65 -19.66
N ALA A 8 -12.38 7.29 -18.89
CA ALA A 8 -13.47 6.45 -19.32
C ALA A 8 -14.25 7.08 -20.48
N ALA A 9 -14.57 8.37 -20.35
CA ALA A 9 -15.26 9.14 -21.39
C ALA A 9 -14.43 9.28 -22.68
N GLU A 10 -13.11 9.51 -22.56
CA GLU A 10 -12.19 9.57 -23.70
C GLU A 10 -12.09 8.21 -24.41
N TYR A 11 -11.95 7.12 -23.65
CA TYR A 11 -11.93 5.77 -24.21
C TYR A 11 -13.24 5.44 -24.94
N ALA A 12 -14.39 5.69 -24.30
CA ALA A 12 -15.70 5.43 -24.89
C ALA A 12 -15.93 6.26 -26.16
N ALA A 13 -15.49 7.53 -26.19
CA ALA A 13 -15.54 8.35 -27.39
C ALA A 13 -14.69 7.77 -28.54
N GLY A 14 -13.49 7.26 -28.25
CA GLY A 14 -12.64 6.57 -29.22
C GLY A 14 -13.30 5.31 -29.79
N VAL A 15 -13.88 4.46 -28.93
CA VAL A 15 -14.61 3.26 -29.36
C VAL A 15 -15.79 3.62 -30.25
N VAL A 16 -16.59 4.64 -29.89
CA VAL A 16 -17.74 5.06 -30.70
C VAL A 16 -17.32 5.69 -32.02
N ALA A 17 -16.17 6.36 -32.08
CA ALA A 17 -15.64 6.91 -33.32
C ALA A 17 -15.20 5.80 -34.30
N GLU A 18 -14.67 4.69 -33.79
CA GLU A 18 -14.28 3.52 -34.58
C GLU A 18 -15.48 2.61 -34.92
N PHE A 19 -16.44 2.49 -34.00
CA PHE A 19 -17.63 1.65 -34.08
C PHE A 19 -18.91 2.46 -33.80
N PRO A 20 -19.43 3.23 -34.79
CA PRO A 20 -20.57 4.13 -34.59
C PRO A 20 -21.85 3.43 -34.10
N GLU A 21 -22.02 2.15 -34.41
CA GLU A 21 -23.14 1.32 -33.94
C GLU A 21 -23.18 1.17 -32.41
N LEU A 22 -22.06 1.42 -31.72
CA LEU A 22 -21.96 1.33 -30.26
C LEU A 22 -22.35 2.65 -29.55
N ALA A 23 -22.77 3.69 -30.28
CA ALA A 23 -23.08 5.00 -29.69
C ALA A 23 -24.12 4.93 -28.55
N SER A 24 -25.13 4.07 -28.66
CA SER A 24 -26.15 3.87 -27.61
C SER A 24 -25.59 3.23 -26.33
N TYR A 25 -24.43 2.57 -26.41
CA TYR A 25 -23.78 1.88 -25.30
C TYR A 25 -22.67 2.70 -24.65
N LYS A 26 -22.48 3.96 -25.05
CA LYS A 26 -21.38 4.82 -24.55
C LYS A 26 -21.27 4.82 -23.02
N GLY A 27 -22.37 5.06 -22.30
CA GLY A 27 -22.36 5.07 -20.82
C GLY A 27 -22.03 3.70 -20.20
N THR A 28 -22.42 2.61 -20.85
CA THR A 28 -22.04 1.25 -20.44
C THR A 28 -20.55 1.02 -20.63
N ILE A 29 -19.97 1.50 -21.74
CA ILE A 29 -18.52 1.40 -22.01
C ILE A 29 -17.74 2.20 -20.96
N GLU A 30 -18.19 3.41 -20.62
CA GLU A 30 -17.59 4.23 -19.54
C GLU A 30 -17.62 3.48 -18.20
N THR A 31 -18.76 2.87 -17.86
CA THR A 31 -18.93 2.09 -16.62
C THR A 31 -18.01 0.88 -16.58
N ILE A 32 -17.94 0.10 -17.67
CA ILE A 32 -17.07 -1.08 -17.77
C ILE A 32 -15.60 -0.68 -17.66
N TYR A 33 -15.20 0.41 -18.31
CA TYR A 33 -13.84 0.92 -18.19
C TYR A 33 -13.51 1.31 -16.74
N GLY A 34 -14.40 2.05 -16.08
CA GLY A 34 -14.22 2.47 -14.70
C GLY A 34 -14.13 1.29 -13.73
N GLN A 35 -15.04 0.31 -13.86
CA GLN A 35 -15.04 -0.91 -13.05
C GLN A 35 -13.78 -1.75 -13.28
N GLY A 36 -13.45 -2.03 -14.55
CA GLY A 36 -12.26 -2.81 -14.89
C GLY A 36 -10.97 -2.15 -14.41
N ALA A 37 -10.88 -0.81 -14.46
CA ALA A 37 -9.74 -0.08 -13.92
C ALA A 37 -9.64 -0.23 -12.40
N MET A 38 -10.75 -0.11 -11.66
CA MET A 38 -10.76 -0.30 -10.20
C MET A 38 -10.44 -1.74 -9.79
N GLU A 39 -10.95 -2.73 -10.51
CA GLU A 39 -10.66 -4.15 -10.28
C GLU A 39 -9.19 -4.49 -10.59
N CYS A 40 -8.60 -3.83 -11.59
CA CYS A 40 -7.17 -3.95 -11.89
C CYS A 40 -6.27 -3.26 -10.86
N GLU A 41 -6.78 -2.37 -10.01
CA GLU A 41 -5.99 -1.66 -9.01
C GLU A 41 -5.76 -2.47 -7.72
N LEU A 42 -6.58 -3.48 -7.42
CA LEU A 42 -6.54 -4.21 -6.16
C LEU A 42 -6.35 -5.70 -6.37
N LEU A 43 -5.85 -6.36 -5.33
CA LEU A 43 -5.90 -7.82 -5.28
C LEU A 43 -7.36 -8.27 -5.10
N GLY A 44 -7.85 -9.05 -6.07
CA GLY A 44 -9.15 -9.73 -6.01
C GLY A 44 -9.09 -11.05 -5.24
N GLU A 45 -9.98 -11.99 -5.58
CA GLU A 45 -10.01 -13.34 -4.96
C GLU A 45 -8.84 -14.24 -5.40
N GLU A 46 -8.21 -13.92 -6.53
CA GLU A 46 -7.08 -14.65 -7.11
C GLU A 46 -5.73 -13.98 -6.81
N THR A 47 -4.69 -14.32 -7.59
CA THR A 47 -3.36 -13.70 -7.50
C THR A 47 -3.23 -12.45 -8.36
N GLY A 48 -2.42 -11.49 -7.94
CA GLY A 48 -2.14 -10.27 -8.68
C GLY A 48 -0.70 -9.77 -8.57
N THR A 49 -0.48 -8.60 -9.17
CA THR A 49 0.81 -7.91 -9.28
C THR A 49 1.26 -7.29 -7.95
N PHE A 50 2.54 -6.91 -7.86
CA PHE A 50 3.03 -6.14 -6.70
C PHE A 50 2.37 -4.76 -6.57
N GLY A 51 1.98 -4.12 -7.68
CA GLY A 51 1.28 -2.82 -7.63
C GLY A 51 -0.08 -2.94 -6.94
N GLN A 52 -0.85 -3.98 -7.30
CA GLN A 52 -2.11 -4.32 -6.64
C GLN A 52 -1.90 -4.67 -5.17
N ALA A 53 -0.84 -5.44 -4.86
CA ALA A 53 -0.46 -5.73 -3.48
C ALA A 53 -0.20 -4.46 -2.67
N LEU A 54 0.51 -3.48 -3.25
CA LEU A 54 0.81 -2.21 -2.59
C LEU A 54 -0.45 -1.39 -2.30
N GLU A 55 -1.40 -1.32 -3.24
CA GLU A 55 -2.67 -0.64 -3.01
C GLU A 55 -3.52 -1.37 -1.95
N SER A 56 -3.55 -2.70 -1.96
CA SER A 56 -4.19 -3.49 -0.91
C SER A 56 -3.56 -3.25 0.47
N LEU A 57 -2.22 -3.12 0.55
CA LEU A 57 -1.48 -2.80 1.78
C LEU A 57 -1.81 -1.41 2.33
N LYS A 58 -1.92 -0.41 1.46
CA LYS A 58 -2.34 0.96 1.85
C LYS A 58 -3.74 0.98 2.46
N ARG A 59 -4.61 0.03 2.06
CA ARG A 59 -5.95 -0.17 2.63
C ARG A 59 -5.97 -1.03 3.88
N GLY A 60 -4.81 -1.42 4.41
CA GLY A 60 -4.69 -2.16 5.68
C GLY A 60 -4.80 -3.68 5.55
N HIS A 61 -4.83 -4.23 4.33
CA HIS A 61 -4.84 -5.68 4.14
C HIS A 61 -3.47 -6.29 4.45
N LEU A 62 -3.48 -7.52 4.96
CA LEU A 62 -2.30 -8.38 4.98
C LEU A 62 -2.17 -9.04 3.61
N VAL A 63 -0.97 -9.00 3.05
CA VAL A 63 -0.72 -9.51 1.70
C VAL A 63 0.41 -10.52 1.72
N THR A 64 0.27 -11.60 0.95
CA THR A 64 1.23 -12.71 0.90
C THR A 64 1.44 -13.18 -0.52
N ARG A 65 2.54 -13.89 -0.77
CA ARG A 65 2.76 -14.60 -2.04
C ARG A 65 2.16 -16.01 -1.96
N LYS A 66 1.78 -16.57 -3.09
CA LYS A 66 1.22 -17.94 -3.15
C LYS A 66 2.09 -18.98 -2.45
N GLY A 67 3.42 -18.90 -2.62
CA GLY A 67 4.39 -19.81 -1.98
C GLY A 67 4.66 -19.53 -0.48
N TRP A 68 4.17 -18.42 0.06
CA TRP A 68 4.44 -17.99 1.44
C TRP A 68 3.42 -18.55 2.44
N ASN A 69 2.18 -18.79 2.04
CA ASN A 69 1.11 -19.16 2.96
C ASN A 69 0.99 -20.68 3.25
N GLY A 70 2.07 -21.44 3.08
CA GLY A 70 2.29 -22.72 3.79
C GLY A 70 3.24 -22.56 4.99
N LYS A 71 3.89 -21.39 5.10
CA LYS A 71 4.80 -21.00 6.20
C LYS A 71 4.24 -19.82 7.01
N GLY A 72 2.99 -19.41 6.73
CA GLY A 72 2.32 -18.30 7.38
C GLY A 72 3.07 -16.97 7.28
N MET A 73 3.75 -16.70 6.16
CA MET A 73 4.45 -15.43 5.92
C MET A 73 3.51 -14.41 5.26
N PHE A 74 3.63 -13.13 5.62
CA PHE A 74 2.88 -12.03 4.98
C PHE A 74 3.56 -10.69 5.22
N ILE A 75 3.20 -9.70 4.43
CA ILE A 75 3.59 -8.29 4.59
C ILE A 75 2.38 -7.44 4.97
N PHE A 76 2.65 -6.33 5.67
CA PHE A 76 1.66 -5.35 6.08
C PHE A 76 2.28 -3.96 6.15
N MET A 77 1.47 -2.91 5.98
CA MET A 77 1.93 -1.53 6.11
C MET A 77 1.81 -1.08 7.57
N ARG A 78 2.91 -0.57 8.14
CA ARG A 78 2.83 0.26 9.34
C ARG A 78 2.55 1.70 8.87
N PRO A 79 1.43 2.31 9.27
CA PRO A 79 1.12 3.69 8.88
C PRO A 79 2.11 4.67 9.50
N GLU A 80 2.16 5.88 8.97
CA GLU A 80 2.91 6.96 9.61
C GLU A 80 2.31 7.30 10.97
N ASP A 81 3.15 7.76 11.89
CA ASP A 81 2.77 8.08 13.25
C ASP A 81 3.55 9.30 13.75
N CYS A 82 2.92 10.09 14.62
CA CYS A 82 3.52 11.29 15.22
C CYS A 82 3.49 11.17 16.73
N LEU A 83 4.66 11.00 17.34
CA LEU A 83 4.81 10.88 18.79
C LEU A 83 5.38 12.17 19.37
N SER A 84 4.90 12.58 20.55
CA SER A 84 5.50 13.70 21.27
C SER A 84 6.95 13.40 21.66
N THR A 85 7.78 14.43 21.77
CA THR A 85 9.18 14.29 22.17
C THR A 85 9.32 13.63 23.54
N GLU A 86 8.44 13.94 24.49
CA GLU A 86 8.30 13.26 25.79
C GLU A 86 8.17 11.74 25.59
N LYS A 87 7.19 11.32 24.78
CA LYS A 87 6.93 9.91 24.54
C LYS A 87 8.13 9.19 23.95
N VAL A 88 8.79 9.85 22.99
CA VAL A 88 9.95 9.28 22.31
C VAL A 88 11.13 9.09 23.27
N VAL A 89 11.43 10.09 24.10
CA VAL A 89 12.55 10.05 25.04
C VAL A 89 12.26 9.04 26.16
N ASN A 90 11.10 9.16 26.80
CA ASN A 90 10.82 8.49 28.07
C ASN A 90 10.18 7.09 27.90
N HIS A 91 9.41 6.85 26.83
CA HIS A 91 8.57 5.65 26.72
C HIS A 91 8.92 4.72 25.55
N VAL A 92 9.53 5.22 24.47
CA VAL A 92 9.89 4.39 23.31
C VAL A 92 11.18 3.61 23.59
N LYS A 93 11.05 2.32 23.94
CA LYS A 93 12.19 1.45 24.29
C LYS A 93 13.04 0.99 23.10
N SER A 94 12.47 0.98 21.90
CA SER A 94 13.11 0.44 20.70
C SER A 94 14.12 1.39 20.04
N LEU A 95 14.25 2.63 20.52
CA LEU A 95 15.13 3.63 19.93
C LEU A 95 16.47 3.71 20.68
N PRO A 96 17.59 3.90 19.97
CA PRO A 96 18.90 4.11 20.60
C PRO A 96 18.94 5.33 21.52
N GLU A 97 19.68 5.23 22.62
CA GLU A 97 19.83 6.32 23.59
C GLU A 97 20.45 7.58 22.97
N SER A 98 21.37 7.42 22.03
CA SER A 98 21.98 8.53 21.29
C SER A 98 20.96 9.35 20.49
N PHE A 99 19.94 8.69 19.92
CA PHE A 99 18.87 9.36 19.19
C PHE A 99 17.92 10.09 20.14
N LYS A 100 17.57 9.47 21.27
CA LYS A 100 16.76 10.11 22.33
C LYS A 100 17.44 11.37 22.87
N LYS A 101 18.73 11.29 23.16
CA LYS A 101 19.53 12.44 23.59
C LYS A 101 19.59 13.53 22.53
N TRP A 102 19.69 13.16 21.25
CA TRP A 102 19.63 14.12 20.16
C TRP A 102 18.27 14.84 20.14
N ILE A 103 17.15 14.13 20.29
CA ILE A 103 15.82 14.76 20.36
C ILE A 103 15.74 15.73 21.54
N ALA A 104 16.09 15.28 22.75
CA ALA A 104 16.05 16.10 23.95
C ALA A 104 16.89 17.39 23.81
N ASN A 105 18.03 17.32 23.13
CA ASN A 105 18.91 18.48 22.91
C ASN A 105 18.39 19.46 21.83
N ASN A 106 17.61 18.99 20.85
CA ASN A 106 17.17 19.82 19.72
C ASN A 106 15.72 20.32 19.84
N TYR A 107 14.86 19.57 20.52
CA TYR A 107 13.42 19.88 20.65
C TYR A 107 12.97 20.06 22.11
N GLY A 108 13.76 19.63 23.10
CA GLY A 108 13.35 19.58 24.50
C GLY A 108 12.47 18.38 24.83
N ASP A 109 11.87 18.39 26.02
CA ASP A 109 10.91 17.39 26.51
C ASP A 109 9.52 18.05 26.58
N SER A 110 8.76 17.95 25.49
CA SER A 110 7.52 18.68 25.24
C SER A 110 6.44 17.76 24.69
N GLU A 111 5.21 17.91 25.18
CA GLU A 111 4.02 17.22 24.66
C GLU A 111 3.49 17.81 23.35
N ILE A 112 3.94 19.03 23.00
CA ILE A 112 3.51 19.75 21.80
C ILE A 112 4.39 19.37 20.61
N ASP A 113 5.70 19.32 20.81
CA ASP A 113 6.68 18.99 19.77
C ASP A 113 6.60 17.51 19.42
N LYS A 114 6.57 17.19 18.12
CA LYS A 114 6.34 15.84 17.61
C LYS A 114 7.43 15.37 16.67
N ILE A 115 7.80 14.10 16.80
CA ILE A 115 8.62 13.36 15.85
C ILE A 115 7.69 12.55 14.95
N LYS A 116 7.79 12.79 13.64
CA LYS A 116 7.06 12.03 12.62
C LYS A 116 7.87 10.81 12.19
N PHE A 117 7.30 9.62 12.39
CA PHE A 117 7.79 8.37 11.82
C PHE A 117 7.02 8.11 10.52
N THR A 118 7.74 7.93 9.42
CA THR A 118 7.12 7.68 8.11
C THR A 118 6.55 6.27 8.02
N ALA A 119 5.55 6.08 7.15
CA ALA A 119 5.03 4.76 6.85
C ALA A 119 6.10 3.85 6.21
N TYR A 120 6.04 2.56 6.49
CA TYR A 120 6.91 1.56 5.88
C TYR A 120 6.27 0.16 5.90
N LEU A 121 6.78 -0.75 5.06
CA LEU A 121 6.31 -2.13 5.03
C LEU A 121 7.04 -2.99 6.07
N CYS A 122 6.29 -3.87 6.72
CA CYS A 122 6.79 -4.89 7.63
C CYS A 122 6.49 -6.26 7.04
N MET A 123 7.24 -7.27 7.48
CA MET A 123 7.00 -8.67 7.13
C MET A 123 6.92 -9.52 8.40
N LYS A 124 5.92 -10.41 8.47
CA LYS A 124 6.00 -11.58 9.33
C LYS A 124 6.73 -12.69 8.58
N ALA A 125 7.90 -13.09 9.08
CA ALA A 125 8.71 -14.16 8.52
C ALA A 125 8.20 -15.57 8.90
N ALA A 126 8.82 -16.58 8.30
CA ALA A 126 8.45 -18.00 8.48
C ALA A 126 8.69 -18.49 9.90
N ASP A 127 9.73 -17.95 10.56
CA ASP A 127 10.09 -18.26 11.94
C ASP A 127 9.23 -17.49 12.97
N GLY A 128 8.28 -16.69 12.51
CA GLY A 128 7.39 -15.90 13.35
C GLY A 128 7.94 -14.52 13.73
N THR A 129 9.16 -14.17 13.33
CA THR A 129 9.72 -12.84 13.59
C THR A 129 9.07 -11.76 12.73
N VAL A 130 9.10 -10.52 13.21
CA VAL A 130 8.65 -9.34 12.45
C VAL A 130 9.85 -8.55 11.97
N VAL A 131 10.00 -8.44 10.66
CA VAL A 131 11.00 -7.61 10.00
C VAL A 131 10.41 -6.22 9.79
N ASN A 132 10.94 -5.24 10.54
CA ASN A 132 10.61 -3.83 10.35
C ASN A 132 11.38 -3.28 9.15
N GLY A 133 10.70 -2.56 8.25
CA GLY A 133 11.33 -1.99 7.07
C GLY A 133 11.69 -3.06 6.03
N TRP A 134 10.78 -4.01 5.81
CA TRP A 134 10.97 -5.03 4.78
C TRP A 134 11.17 -4.39 3.40
N LEU A 135 12.22 -4.83 2.71
CA LEU A 135 12.58 -4.35 1.39
C LEU A 135 12.12 -5.37 0.36
N ALA A 136 11.27 -4.94 -0.56
CA ALA A 136 10.87 -5.77 -1.68
C ALA A 136 12.07 -6.04 -2.58
N SER A 137 12.38 -7.31 -2.82
CA SER A 137 13.39 -7.68 -3.81
C SER A 137 12.88 -7.42 -5.22
N GLN A 138 13.77 -7.44 -6.23
CA GLN A 138 13.33 -7.41 -7.63
C GLN A 138 12.38 -8.57 -7.95
N THR A 139 12.58 -9.74 -7.34
CA THR A 139 11.70 -10.90 -7.54
C THR A 139 10.32 -10.72 -6.91
N ASP A 140 10.20 -9.91 -5.86
CA ASP A 140 8.93 -9.57 -5.21
C ASP A 140 8.18 -8.53 -6.03
N MET A 141 8.89 -7.50 -6.51
CA MET A 141 8.30 -6.44 -7.32
C MET A 141 7.81 -6.93 -8.69
N LEU A 142 8.48 -7.92 -9.27
CA LEU A 142 8.11 -8.52 -10.56
C LEU A 142 7.14 -9.71 -10.44
N ALA A 143 6.74 -10.08 -9.22
CA ALA A 143 5.84 -11.20 -8.99
C ALA A 143 4.38 -10.84 -9.27
N ASN A 144 3.64 -11.83 -9.78
CA ASN A 144 2.19 -11.76 -10.04
C ASN A 144 1.41 -12.78 -9.21
N ASP A 145 2.03 -13.36 -8.18
CA ASP A 145 1.45 -14.37 -7.30
C ASP A 145 1.04 -13.81 -5.93
N TRP A 146 0.79 -12.50 -5.84
CA TRP A 146 0.36 -11.83 -4.60
C TRP A 146 -1.12 -12.04 -4.32
N MET A 147 -1.50 -12.21 -3.07
CA MET A 147 -2.87 -12.46 -2.64
C MET A 147 -3.12 -11.92 -1.23
N ILE A 148 -4.37 -11.59 -0.91
CA ILE A 148 -4.77 -11.20 0.44
C ILE A 148 -4.73 -12.43 1.36
N VAL A 149 -4.20 -12.27 2.57
CA VAL A 149 -4.27 -13.32 3.61
C VAL A 149 -5.72 -13.45 4.06
N LYS A 150 -6.27 -14.67 4.00
CA LYS A 150 -7.62 -14.99 4.47
C LYS A 150 -7.64 -15.28 5.96
#